data_AF-A0AAN9JS90-F1
#
_entry.id   AF-A0AAN9JS90-F1
#
_cell.length_a   1.000
_cell.length_b   1.000
_cell.length_c   1.000
_cell.angle_alpha   90.00
_cell.angle_beta   90.00
_cell.angle_gamma   90.00
#
_symmetry.space_group_name_H-M   'P 1'
#
loop_
_entity.id
_entity.type
_entity.pdbx_description
1 polymer ?
#
loop_
_entity_poly.entity_id
_entity_poly.type
_entity_poly.pdbx_seq_one_letter_code
_entity_poly.pdbx_strand_id
1 'polypeptide(L)' 'MKRDWMQTGRKPSGLCGAALCVFALACGVKCSKLDILRIAHVCEATLTKRLVEFENTESASLTVCFVIPVMPLYCKLLW' A
#
# COMPACT_ATOMS: atom_id res chain seq x y z
N MET A 1 4.57 -3.00 -12.98
CA MET A 1 3.25 -3.61 -12.72
C MET A 1 3.13 -5.05 -13.25
N LYS A 2 3.32 -5.35 -14.56
CA LYS A 2 3.30 -6.76 -15.05
C LYS A 2 4.64 -7.51 -14.91
N ARG A 3 5.71 -6.77 -14.61
CA ARG A 3 7.09 -7.26 -14.49
C ARG A 3 7.43 -7.73 -13.07
N ASP A 4 6.82 -7.07 -12.09
CA ASP A 4 6.87 -7.44 -10.68
C ASP A 4 5.89 -8.58 -10.49
N TRP A 5 6.38 -9.77 -10.15
CA TRP A 5 5.61 -11.02 -10.05
C TRP A 5 4.57 -11.02 -8.90
N MET A 6 4.08 -9.85 -8.49
CA MET A 6 3.20 -9.61 -7.35
C MET A 6 1.73 -10.02 -7.61
N GLN A 7 1.34 -10.16 -8.88
CA GLN A 7 -0.04 -10.48 -9.26
C GLN A 7 -0.27 -11.97 -9.58
N THR A 8 0.74 -12.72 -10.05
CA THR A 8 0.56 -14.11 -10.50
C THR A 8 0.31 -15.04 -9.31
N GLY A 9 -0.79 -15.80 -9.35
CA GLY A 9 -1.17 -16.78 -8.30
C GLY A 9 -1.72 -16.16 -7.01
N ARG A 10 -1.98 -14.85 -7.00
CA ARG A 10 -2.38 -14.12 -5.79
C ARG A 10 -3.69 -13.35 -6.01
N LYS A 11 -4.53 -13.24 -4.97
CA LYS A 11 -5.82 -12.52 -5.08
C LYS A 11 -5.57 -11.02 -5.31
N PRO A 12 -6.03 -10.44 -6.43
CA PRO A 12 -5.66 -9.08 -6.85
C PRO A 12 -6.22 -7.99 -5.93
N SER A 13 -7.28 -8.29 -5.18
CA SER A 13 -7.97 -7.31 -4.32
C SER A 13 -7.05 -6.73 -3.23
N GLY A 14 -6.16 -7.54 -2.66
CA GLY A 14 -5.19 -7.05 -1.66
C GLY A 14 -4.07 -6.18 -2.24
N LEU A 15 -3.70 -6.39 -3.51
CA LEU A 15 -2.72 -5.56 -4.19
C LEU A 15 -3.33 -4.20 -4.56
N CYS A 16 -4.58 -4.20 -5.04
CA CYS A 16 -5.35 -2.98 -5.28
C CYS A 16 -5.57 -2.17 -4.00
N GLY A 17 -5.86 -2.83 -2.87
CA GLY A 17 -6.00 -2.18 -1.56
C GLY A 17 -4.71 -1.50 -1.09
N ALA A 18 -3.56 -2.16 -1.26
CA ALA A 18 -2.26 -1.57 -0.95
C ALA A 18 -1.94 -0.37 -1.85
N ALA A 19 -2.19 -0.48 -3.16
CA ALA A 19 -2.00 0.63 -4.10
C ALA A 19 -2.91 1.83 -3.78
N LEU A 20 -4.17 1.58 -3.43
CA LEU A 20 -5.13 2.62 -3.04
C LEU A 20 -4.70 3.31 -1.74
N CYS A 21 -4.15 2.55 -0.78
CA CYS A 21 -3.60 3.11 0.46
C CYS A 21 -2.46 4.10 0.16
N VAL A 22 -1.51 3.69 -0.69
CA VAL A 22 -0.38 4.54 -1.10
C VAL A 22 -0.87 5.79 -1.85
N PHE A 23 -1.86 5.65 -2.72
CA PHE A 23 -2.45 6.78 -3.44
C PHE A 23 -3.17 7.76 -2.50
N ALA A 24 -3.96 7.26 -1.55
CA ALA A 24 -4.64 8.09 -0.57
C ALA A 24 -3.64 8.90 0.27
N LEU A 25 -2.53 8.27 0.68
CA LEU A 25 -1.44 8.93 1.38
C LEU A 25 -0.76 10.00 0.51
N ALA A 26 -0.49 9.72 -0.76
CA ALA A 26 0.11 10.67 -1.69
C ALA A 26 -0.80 11.87 -1.99
N CYS A 27 -2.11 11.66 -2.00
CA CYS A 27 -3.11 12.70 -2.25
C CYS A 27 -3.53 13.45 -0.97
N GLY A 28 -3.07 13.03 0.21
CA GLY A 28 -3.44 13.63 1.51
C GLY A 28 -4.89 13.36 1.92
N VAL A 29 -5.53 12.32 1.36
CA VAL A 29 -6.89 11.92 1.71
C VAL A 29 -6.87 11.20 3.05
N LYS A 30 -7.76 11.59 3.96
CA LYS A 30 -7.95 10.93 5.26
C LYS A 30 -8.68 9.61 5.07
N CYS A 31 -7.93 8.55 4.73
CA CYS A 31 -8.45 7.18 4.67
C CYS A 31 -8.10 6.43 5.96
N SER A 32 -9.09 5.90 6.67
CA SER A 32 -8.82 4.98 7.78
C SER A 32 -8.39 3.63 7.22
N LYS A 33 -7.48 2.94 7.94
CA LYS A 33 -7.08 1.58 7.60
C LYS A 33 -8.29 0.68 7.41
N LEU A 34 -9.29 0.78 8.29
CA LEU A 34 -10.51 -0.02 8.24
C LEU A 34 -11.32 0.19 6.96
N ASP A 35 -11.35 1.40 6.43
CA ASP A 35 -12.09 1.69 5.19
C ASP A 35 -11.40 1.05 3.98
N ILE A 36 -10.07 1.05 3.97
CA ILE A 36 -9.28 0.39 2.93
C ILE A 36 -9.49 -1.13 2.99
N LEU A 37 -9.54 -1.73 4.18
CA LEU A 37 -9.85 -3.15 4.35
C LEU A 37 -11.24 -3.51 3.86
N ARG A 38 -12.24 -2.65 4.15
CA ARG A 38 -13.62 -2.81 3.70
C ARG A 38 -13.71 -2.78 2.17
N ILE A 39 -13.00 -1.86 1.52
CA ILE A 39 -12.99 -1.72 0.05
C ILE A 39 -12.25 -2.89 -0.61
N ALA A 40 -11.10 -3.28 -0.07
CA ALA A 40 -10.25 -4.32 -0.66
C ALA A 40 -10.69 -5.75 -0.29
N HIS A 41 -11.62 -5.90 0.65
CA HIS A 41 -12.08 -7.19 1.19
C HIS A 41 -10.92 -8.12 1.58
N VAL A 42 -9.99 -7.61 2.39
CA VAL A 42 -8.82 -8.34 2.90
C VAL A 42 -8.58 -8.03 4.36
N CYS A 43 -7.89 -8.94 5.05
CA CYS A 43 -7.44 -8.73 6.43
C CYS A 43 -6.22 -7.78 6.49
N GLU A 44 -6.04 -7.10 7.64
CA GLU A 44 -4.88 -6.23 7.90
C GLU A 44 -3.57 -6.93 7.65
N ALA A 45 -3.43 -8.16 8.18
CA ALA A 45 -2.21 -8.96 8.01
C ALA A 45 -1.88 -9.20 6.52
N THR A 46 -2.90 -9.32 5.66
CA THR A 46 -2.68 -9.49 4.22
C THR A 46 -2.29 -8.16 3.57
N LEU A 47 -2.97 -7.06 3.92
CA LEU A 47 -2.67 -5.72 3.39
C LEU A 47 -1.24 -5.29 3.74
N THR A 48 -0.83 -5.47 4.99
CA THR A 48 0.52 -5.19 5.47
C THR A 48 1.57 -6.00 4.72
N LYS A 49 1.36 -7.31 4.55
CA LYS A 49 2.28 -8.14 3.75
C LYS A 49 2.44 -7.60 2.33
N ARG A 50 1.36 -7.06 1.73
CA ARG A 50 1.42 -6.47 0.38
C ARG A 50 2.14 -5.14 0.35
N LEU A 51 1.98 -4.30 1.38
CA LEU A 51 2.72 -3.05 1.50
C LEU A 51 4.23 -3.29 1.67
N VAL A 52 4.61 -4.28 2.48
CA VAL A 52 6.01 -4.69 2.67
C VAL A 52 6.60 -5.25 1.36
N GLU A 53 5.87 -6.10 0.64
CA GLU A 53 6.32 -6.57 -0.68
C GLU A 53 6.45 -5.44 -1.70
N PHE A 54 5.56 -4.44 -1.62
CA PHE A 54 5.61 -3.26 -2.47
C PHE A 54 6.89 -2.46 -2.18
N GLU A 55 7.19 -2.17 -0.91
CA GLU A 55 8.41 -1.47 -0.48
C GLU A 55 9.70 -2.17 -0.91
N ASN A 56 9.72 -3.51 -0.89
CA ASN A 56 10.86 -4.30 -1.32
C ASN A 56 11.04 -4.38 -2.84
N THR A 57 10.12 -3.79 -3.62
CA THR A 57 10.22 -3.77 -5.09
C THR A 57 11.01 -2.54 -5.55
N GLU A 58 11.84 -2.67 -6.59
CA GLU A 58 12.63 -1.57 -7.19
C GLU A 58 11.75 -0.39 -7.64
N SER A 59 10.50 -0.68 -8.01
CA SER A 59 9.48 0.31 -8.36
C SER A 59 9.06 1.18 -7.16
N ALA A 60 9.16 0.69 -5.92
CA ALA A 60 8.87 1.50 -4.74
C ALA A 60 9.83 2.67 -4.63
N SER A 61 11.12 2.46 -4.94
CA SER A 61 12.18 3.47 -4.96
C SER A 61 11.88 4.65 -5.90
N LEU A 62 11.10 4.43 -6.96
CA LEU A 62 10.66 5.49 -7.87
C LEU A 62 9.46 6.27 -7.30
N THR A 63 8.53 5.58 -6.64
CA THR A 63 7.39 6.22 -5.96
C THR A 63 7.79 6.99 -4.69
N VAL A 64 8.84 6.59 -3.95
CA VAL A 64 9.25 7.30 -2.73
C VAL A 64 9.70 8.73 -2.98
N CYS A 65 10.23 9.05 -4.16
CA CYS A 65 10.56 10.44 -4.55
C CYS A 65 9.31 11.34 -4.58
N PHE A 66 8.13 10.78 -4.88
CA PHE A 66 6.87 11.52 -4.94
C PHE A 66 6.07 11.45 -3.62
N VAL A 67 6.29 10.42 -2.79
CA VAL A 67 5.38 10.06 -1.68
C VAL A 67 5.99 10.28 -0.27
N ILE A 68 7.32 10.42 -0.11
CA ILE A 68 7.97 10.48 1.22
C ILE A 68 7.72 11.72 2.10
N PRO A 69 7.25 12.92 1.69
CA PRO A 69 7.11 13.99 2.69
C PRO A 69 6.08 13.66 3.80
N VAL A 70 5.29 12.58 3.67
CA VAL A 70 4.20 12.22 4.61
C VAL A 70 4.44 10.93 5.40
N MET A 71 5.35 10.04 4.97
CA MET A 71 5.54 8.72 5.59
C MET A 71 6.17 8.73 7.01
N PRO A 72 7.10 9.63 7.39
CA PRO A 72 7.82 9.47 8.66
C PRO A 72 6.96 9.76 9.91
N LEU A 73 5.82 10.46 9.79
CA LEU A 73 4.93 10.74 10.93
C LEU A 73 3.82 9.69 11.12
N TYR A 74 3.20 9.20 10.05
CA TYR A 74 2.05 8.29 10.18
C TYR A 74 2.47 6.85 10.51
N CYS A 75 3.67 6.42 10.11
CA CYS A 75 4.19 5.11 10.48
C CYS A 75 4.54 5.00 11.99
N LYS A 76 4.77 6.13 12.68
CA LYS A 76 5.07 6.18 14.12
C LYS A 76 3.85 6.37 15.01
N LEU A 77 2.74 6.87 14.46
CA LEU A 77 1.51 7.16 15.21
C LEU A 77 0.41 6.12 15.02
N LEU A 78 0.50 5.26 14.01
CA LEU A 78 -0.55 4.30 13.69
C LEU A 78 -0.05 2.85 13.58
N TRP A 79 1.22 2.57 13.88
CA TRP A 79 1.79 1.22 13.89
C TRP A 79 2.49 0.95 15.22
#